data_AF-A0A968E2J4-F1
#
_entry.id   AF-A0A968E2J4-F1
#
_cell.length_a   1.000
_cell.length_b   1.000
_cell.length_c   1.000
_cell.angle_alpha   90.00
_cell.angle_beta   90.00
_cell.angle_gamma   90.00
#
_symmetry.space_group_name_H-M   'P 1'
#
loop_
_entity.id
_entity.type
_entity.pdbx_description
1 polymer ?
#
loop_
_entity_poly.entity_id
_entity_poly.type
_entity_poly.pdbx_seq_one_letter_code
_entity_poly.pdbx_strand_id
1 'polypeptide(L)' 'MTRFKLVSAVHLFLTKDDKILLLRRYNTGYEDGNYSVIAGHLDGGEEVK' A
#
# COMPACT_ATOMS: atom_id res chain seq x y z
N MET A 1 -20.41 -23.32 5.77
CA MET A 1 -20.20 -22.08 4.99
C MET A 1 -18.88 -21.48 5.43
N THR A 2 -18.01 -21.12 4.49
CA THR A 2 -16.73 -20.46 4.81
C THR A 2 -16.98 -18.99 5.14
N ARG A 3 -16.40 -18.49 6.23
CA ARG A 3 -16.51 -17.07 6.60
C ARG A 3 -15.76 -16.21 5.57
N PHE A 4 -16.35 -15.08 5.19
CA PHE A 4 -15.69 -14.08 4.34
C PHE A 4 -14.38 -13.58 4.99
N LYS A 5 -13.30 -13.50 4.21
CA LYS A 5 -12.01 -12.94 4.62
C LYS A 5 -11.76 -11.63 3.86
N LEU A 6 -11.64 -10.53 4.60
CA LEU A 6 -11.25 -9.23 4.03
C LEU A 6 -9.75 -9.26 3.69
N VAL A 7 -9.38 -8.86 2.48
CA VAL A 7 -8.01 -8.59 2.08
C VAL A 7 -7.82 -7.07 2.14
N SER A 8 -7.07 -6.59 3.11
CA SER A 8 -6.83 -5.16 3.33
C SER A 8 -5.42 -4.74 2.92
N ALA A 9 -5.28 -3.48 2.53
CA ALA A 9 -3.99 -2.83 2.31
C ALA A 9 -3.98 -1.48 3.04
N VAL A 10 -2.83 -1.13 3.61
CA VAL A 10 -2.57 0.18 4.22
C VAL A 10 -1.81 1.05 3.22
N HIS A 11 -2.18 2.32 3.12
CA HIS A 11 -1.53 3.31 2.27
C HIS A 11 -0.83 4.35 3.14
N LEU A 12 0.46 4.57 2.90
CA LEU A 12 1.29 5.51 3.64
C LEU A 12 1.49 6.79 2.83
N PHE A 13 1.14 7.92 3.45
CA PHE A 13 1.35 9.26 2.91
C PHE A 13 2.52 9.92 3.66
N LEU A 14 3.68 9.97 3.02
CA LEU A 14 4.83 10.73 3.53
C LEU A 14 4.84 12.10 2.89
N THR A 15 4.62 13.12 3.70
CA THR A 15 4.56 14.52 3.26
C THR A 15 5.76 15.29 3.78
N LYS A 16 6.28 16.19 2.93
CA LYS A 16 7.31 17.16 3.31
C LYS A 16 7.10 18.42 2.49
N ASP A 17 6.91 19.54 3.18
CA ASP A 17 6.45 20.79 2.57
C ASP A 17 5.17 20.53 1.73
N ASP A 18 5.04 21.11 0.55
CA ASP A 18 3.91 20.89 -0.37
C ASP A 18 4.10 19.66 -1.29
N LYS A 19 4.84 18.65 -0.83
CA LYS A 19 5.14 17.45 -1.63
C LYS A 19 4.76 16.17 -0.91
N ILE A 20 4.36 15.18 -1.70
CA ILE A 20 4.13 13.79 -1.28
C ILE A 20 5.15 12.86 -1.95
N LEU A 21 5.67 11.91 -1.19
CA LEU A 21 6.50 10.84 -1.75
C LEU A 21 5.61 9.77 -2.41
N LEU A 22 5.90 9.48 -3.68
CA LEU A 22 5.29 8.39 -4.43
C LEU A 22 6.30 7.27 -4.70
N LEU A 23 5.83 6.03 -4.70
CA LEU A 23 6.56 4.84 -5.10
C LEU A 23 6.41 4.65 -6.61
N ARG A 24 7.52 4.53 -7.34
CA ARG A 24 7.52 3.98 -8.69
C ARG A 24 7.66 2.46 -8.61
N ARG A 25 6.71 1.72 -9.17
CA ARG A 25 6.72 0.25 -9.13
C ARG A 25 7.74 -0.30 -10.13
N TYR A 26 8.50 -1.32 -9.71
CA TYR A 26 9.51 -1.94 -10.55
C TYR A 26 9.73 -3.41 -10.15
N ASN A 27 9.92 -4.28 -11.14
CA ASN A 27 10.11 -5.73 -10.97
C ASN A 27 8.99 -6.44 -10.19
N THR A 28 7.76 -5.92 -10.25
CA THR A 28 6.62 -6.55 -9.58
C THR A 28 5.76 -7.38 -10.54
N GLY A 29 5.92 -7.17 -11.86
CA GLY A 29 5.06 -7.80 -12.88
C GLY A 29 3.64 -7.22 -12.92
N TYR A 30 3.35 -6.18 -12.12
CA TYR A 30 2.05 -5.54 -12.02
C TYR A 30 2.21 -4.03 -11.87
N GLU A 31 1.65 -3.27 -12.82
CA GLU A 31 1.72 -1.79 -12.83
C GLU A 31 3.17 -1.24 -12.77
N ASP A 32 4.16 -2.01 -13.24
CA ASP A 32 5.55 -1.54 -13.28
C ASP A 32 5.70 -0.31 -14.17
N GLY A 33 6.50 0.67 -13.71
CA GLY A 33 6.67 1.96 -14.36
C GLY A 33 5.72 3.05 -13.85
N ASN A 34 4.54 2.68 -13.34
CA ASN A 34 3.56 3.61 -12.79
C ASN A 34 3.92 4.07 -11.37
N TYR A 35 3.45 5.27 -11.02
CA TYR A 35 3.55 5.83 -9.68
C TYR A 35 2.30 5.51 -8.87
N SER A 36 2.50 5.14 -7.61
CA SER A 36 1.47 4.90 -6.61
C SER A 36 1.91 5.53 -5.29
N VAL A 37 0.98 5.72 -4.36
CA VAL A 37 1.37 5.89 -2.95
C VAL A 37 2.04 4.60 -2.45
N ILE A 38 2.85 4.72 -1.40
CA ILE A 38 3.45 3.57 -0.74
C ILE A 38 2.33 2.77 -0.09
N ALA A 39 2.31 1.45 -0.29
CA ALA A 39 1.26 0.59 0.24
C ALA A 39 1.79 -0.79 0.65
N GLY A 40 1.11 -1.44 1.59
CA GLY A 40 1.44 -2.78 2.07
C GLY A 40 0.19 -3.57 2.47
N HIS A 41 0.28 -4.90 2.43
CA HIS A 41 -0.77 -5.77 2.95
C HIS A 41 -0.85 -5.62 4.47
N LEU A 42 -2.07 -5.60 5.01
CA LEU A 42 -2.27 -5.66 6.46
C LEU A 42 -2.48 -7.12 6.86
N ASP A 43 -1.58 -7.64 7.68
CA ASP A 43 -1.71 -8.96 8.26
C ASP A 43 -2.53 -8.92 9.57
N GLY A 44 -3.12 -10.06 9.92
CA GLY A 44 -3.97 -10.17 11.10
C GLY A 44 -3.19 -9.92 12.39
N GLY A 45 -3.63 -8.94 13.18
CA GLY A 45 -3.00 -8.58 14.46
C GLY A 45 -2.02 -7.41 14.38
N GLU A 46 -1.77 -6.87 13.19
CA GLU A 46 -1.02 -5.63 13.03
C GLU A 46 -1.86 -4.41 13.40
N GLU A 47 -1.24 -3.43 14.06
CA GLU A 47 -1.89 -2.18 14.44
C GLU A 47 -1.78 -1.15 13.31
N VAL A 48 -2.88 -0.47 13.00
CA VAL A 48 -2.90 0.70 12.12
C VAL A 48 -3.06 1.94 13.00
N LYS A 49 -2.14 2.90 12.87
CA LYS A 49 -2.12 4.15 13.65
C LYS A 49 -2.48 5.35 12.79
#